data_AF-A0A453SXK3-F1
#
_entry.id   AF-A0A453SXK3-F1
#
_cell.length_a   1.000
_cell.length_b   1.000
_cell.length_c   1.000
_cell.angle_alpha   90.00
_cell.angle_beta   90.00
_cell.angle_gamma   90.00
#
_symmetry.space_group_name_H-M   'P 1'
#
loop_
_entity.id
_entity.type
_entity.pdbx_description
1 polymer ?
#
loop_
_entity_poly.entity_id
_entity_poly.type
_entity_poly.pdbx_seq_one_letter_code
_entity_poly.pdbx_strand_id
1 'polypeptide(L)'
;GMEGPVGELGRWLTDGEEQLKVVAIVGVAGIGKTTLALKLWGKLQGQFECVAFVRTAQKPNMRGIISSILSQVRPHQPPDPADMHHLIRDLKEHLQDKRSESIYLLHLIHSTYSGIYTT
;
A
#
# COMPACT_ATOMS: atom_id res chain seq x y z
N GLY A 1 -9.21 22.03 3.98
CA GLY A 1 -7.91 21.40 4.29
C GLY A 1 -8.01 19.88 4.16
N MET A 2 -6.90 19.14 4.23
CA MET A 2 -6.90 17.67 4.04
C MET A 2 -7.43 16.86 5.23
N GLU A 3 -7.75 17.49 6.37
CA GLU A 3 -8.19 16.80 7.59
C GLU A 3 -9.51 16.03 7.43
N GLY A 4 -10.45 16.53 6.61
CA GLY A 4 -11.71 15.84 6.34
C GLY A 4 -11.49 14.47 5.66
N PRO A 5 -10.89 14.44 4.46
CA PRO A 5 -10.61 13.19 3.75
C PRO A 5 -9.70 12.21 4.53
N VAL A 6 -8.66 12.70 5.22
CA VAL A 6 -7.81 11.86 6.09
C VAL A 6 -8.60 11.32 7.29
N GLY A 7 -9.51 12.13 7.84
CA GLY A 7 -10.44 11.79 8.89
C GLY A 7 -11.30 10.59 8.51
N GLU A 8 -12.01 10.72 7.39
CA GLU A 8 -12.95 9.74 6.86
C GLU A 8 -12.27 8.43 6.45
N LEU A 9 -11.23 8.51 5.62
CA LEU A 9 -10.47 7.31 5.20
C LEU A 9 -9.85 6.60 6.38
N GLY A 10 -9.30 7.35 7.35
CA GLY A 10 -8.72 6.75 8.55
C GLY A 10 -9.75 5.95 9.35
N ARG A 11 -10.97 6.48 9.55
CA ARG A 11 -12.03 5.74 10.27
C ARG A 11 -12.50 4.52 9.49
N TRP A 12 -12.75 4.66 8.19
CA TRP A 12 -13.16 3.52 7.35
C TRP A 12 -12.11 2.41 7.36
N LEU A 13 -10.83 2.75 7.41
CA LEU A 13 -9.73 1.79 7.47
C LEU A 13 -9.54 1.12 8.86
N THR A 14 -10.14 1.67 9.91
CA THR A 14 -9.95 1.22 11.30
C THR A 14 -11.27 0.92 12.03
N ASP A 15 -12.35 0.66 11.28
CA ASP A 15 -13.69 0.41 11.85
C ASP A 15 -13.88 -0.96 12.53
N GLY A 16 -12.85 -1.83 12.52
CA GLY A 16 -12.87 -3.15 13.14
C GLY A 16 -13.41 -4.29 12.27
N GLU A 17 -13.85 -4.02 11.04
CA GLU A 17 -14.29 -5.04 10.09
C GLU A 17 -13.10 -5.84 9.53
N GLU A 18 -13.16 -7.18 9.61
CA GLU A 18 -12.08 -8.10 9.21
C GLU A 18 -11.96 -8.33 7.69
N GLN A 19 -12.45 -7.40 6.87
CA GLN A 19 -12.41 -7.47 5.42
C GLN A 19 -11.21 -6.72 4.84
N LEU A 20 -10.66 -7.23 3.74
CA LEU A 20 -9.62 -6.52 2.99
C LEU A 20 -10.16 -5.19 2.45
N LYS A 21 -9.49 -4.09 2.79
CA LYS A 21 -9.83 -2.73 2.35
C LYS A 21 -8.75 -2.16 1.44
N VAL A 22 -9.16 -1.68 0.28
CA VAL A 22 -8.27 -1.06 -0.70
C VAL A 22 -8.74 0.36 -1.00
N VAL A 23 -7.83 1.33 -0.88
CA VAL A 23 -8.09 2.73 -1.24
C VAL A 23 -7.32 3.09 -2.50
N ALA A 24 -8.03 3.56 -3.52
CA ALA A 24 -7.44 4.18 -4.70
C ALA A 24 -7.66 5.70 -4.65
N ILE A 25 -6.56 6.48 -4.66
CA ILE A 25 -6.64 7.95 -4.69
C ILE A 25 -6.38 8.45 -6.10
N VAL A 26 -7.44 8.86 -6.80
CA VAL A 26 -7.41 9.29 -8.21
C VAL A 26 -7.77 10.78 -8.33
N GLY A 27 -7.21 11.46 -9.34
CA GLY A 27 -7.53 12.86 -9.62
C GLY A 27 -6.50 13.55 -10.51
N VAL A 28 -6.73 14.82 -10.84
CA VAL A 28 -5.87 15.60 -11.72
C VAL A 28 -4.49 15.91 -11.12
N ALA A 29 -3.49 16.18 -11.96
CA ALA A 29 -2.15 16.58 -11.52
C ALA A 29 -2.21 17.78 -10.55
N GLY A 30 -1.33 17.81 -9.55
CA GLY A 30 -1.27 18.93 -8.59
C GLY A 30 -2.33 18.93 -7.47
N ILE A 31 -3.35 18.06 -7.51
CA ILE A 31 -4.45 18.07 -6.51
C ILE A 31 -4.05 17.64 -5.08
N GLY A 32 -2.77 17.38 -4.80
CA GLY A 32 -2.31 16.96 -3.47
C GLY A 32 -2.55 15.48 -3.14
N LYS A 33 -2.74 14.68 -4.17
CA LYS A 33 -2.93 13.22 -4.16
C LYS A 33 -1.90 12.45 -3.32
N THR A 34 -0.61 12.66 -3.60
CA THR A 34 0.50 12.09 -2.81
C THR A 34 0.49 12.61 -1.37
N THR A 35 0.14 13.87 -1.15
CA THR A 35 0.07 14.49 0.17
C THR A 35 -1.03 13.87 1.03
N LEU A 36 -2.20 13.61 0.45
CA LEU A 36 -3.30 12.92 1.14
C LEU A 36 -2.85 11.53 1.60
N ALA A 37 -2.19 10.80 0.70
CA ALA A 37 -1.70 9.46 0.97
C ALA A 37 -0.63 9.42 2.09
N LEU A 38 0.31 10.38 2.08
CA LEU A 38 1.32 10.53 3.15
C LEU A 38 0.71 10.92 4.50
N LYS A 39 -0.29 11.83 4.51
CA LYS A 39 -1.01 12.18 5.74
C LYS A 39 -1.77 11.00 6.32
N LEU A 40 -2.46 10.25 5.46
CA LEU A 40 -3.17 9.03 5.86
C LEU A 40 -2.19 8.00 6.43
N TRP A 41 -1.07 7.75 5.75
CA TRP A 41 0.00 6.88 6.25
C TRP A 41 0.48 7.26 7.66
N GLY A 42 0.73 8.55 7.91
CA GLY A 42 1.13 9.04 9.22
C GLY A 42 0.08 8.81 10.30
N LYS A 43 -1.21 8.95 9.97
CA LYS A 43 -2.33 8.71 10.89
C LYS A 43 -2.52 7.23 11.23
N LEU A 44 -2.22 6.33 10.28
CA LEU A 44 -2.39 4.88 10.44
C LEU A 44 -1.20 4.23 11.16
N GLN A 45 -0.13 4.96 11.47
CA GLN A 45 1.02 4.40 12.20
C GLN A 45 0.58 3.81 13.54
N GLY A 46 0.99 2.57 13.81
CA GLY A 46 0.68 1.86 15.05
C GLY A 46 -0.75 1.34 15.16
N GLN A 47 -1.60 1.53 14.14
CA GLN A 47 -2.94 0.96 14.10
C GLN A 47 -2.99 -0.45 13.47
N PHE A 48 -1.85 -0.92 12.95
CA PHE A 48 -1.74 -2.14 12.17
C PHE A 48 -0.49 -2.92 12.57
N GLU A 49 -0.58 -4.24 12.62
CA GLU A 49 0.56 -5.13 12.89
C GLU A 49 1.57 -5.11 11.73
N CYS A 50 1.05 -5.04 10.50
CA CYS A 50 1.84 -5.03 9.27
C CYS A 50 1.64 -3.74 8.50
N VAL A 51 2.73 -3.01 8.30
CA VAL A 51 2.71 -1.80 7.49
C VAL A 51 3.87 -1.82 6.52
N ALA A 52 3.57 -1.61 5.24
CA ALA A 52 4.58 -1.44 4.20
C ALA A 52 4.20 -0.27 3.30
N PHE A 53 5.19 0.46 2.83
CA PHE A 53 5.04 1.54 1.89
C PHE A 53 5.93 1.29 0.69
N VAL A 54 5.34 1.23 -0.51
CA VAL A 54 6.09 1.03 -1.75
C VAL A 54 5.74 2.12 -2.75
N ARG A 55 6.77 2.62 -3.44
CA ARG A 55 6.60 3.49 -4.60
C ARG A 55 6.72 2.65 -5.86
N THR A 56 5.74 2.73 -6.75
CA THR A 56 5.75 2.00 -8.02
C THR A 56 6.08 2.94 -9.18
N ALA A 57 6.92 2.48 -10.11
CA ALA A 57 7.16 3.17 -11.38
C ALA A 57 6.12 2.78 -12.44
N GLN A 58 6.08 3.49 -13.57
CA GLN A 58 5.20 3.14 -14.72
C GLN A 58 5.35 1.69 -15.18
N LYS A 59 6.57 1.14 -15.09
CA LYS A 59 6.85 -0.27 -15.30
C LYS A 59 7.21 -0.89 -13.94
N PRO A 60 6.25 -1.45 -13.20
CA PRO A 60 6.51 -1.98 -11.88
C PRO A 60 7.40 -3.23 -11.95
N ASN A 61 8.50 -3.21 -11.19
CA ASN A 61 9.27 -4.43 -10.91
C ASN A 61 8.54 -5.21 -9.80
N MET A 62 7.67 -6.14 -10.19
CA MET A 62 6.85 -6.91 -9.24
C MET A 62 7.68 -7.66 -8.20
N ARG A 63 8.82 -8.24 -8.61
CA ARG A 63 9.75 -8.91 -7.68
C ARG A 63 10.26 -7.91 -6.64
N GLY A 64 10.76 -6.76 -7.09
CA GLY A 64 11.25 -5.70 -6.20
C GLY A 64 10.18 -5.16 -5.26
N ILE A 65 8.93 -5.05 -5.72
CA ILE A 65 7.80 -4.63 -4.89
C ILE A 65 7.54 -5.67 -3.78
N ILE A 66 7.41 -6.95 -4.12
CA ILE A 66 7.13 -8.00 -3.12
C ILE A 66 8.29 -8.12 -2.13
N SER A 67 9.54 -8.11 -2.61
CA SER A 67 10.72 -8.12 -1.74
C SER A 67 10.75 -6.89 -0.81
N SER A 68 10.39 -5.70 -1.31
CA SER A 68 10.33 -4.49 -0.50
C SER A 68 9.23 -4.55 0.56
N ILE A 69 8.06 -5.11 0.24
CA ILE A 69 6.98 -5.33 1.21
C ILE A 69 7.46 -6.29 2.30
N LEU A 70 8.00 -7.45 1.91
CA LEU A 70 8.52 -8.46 2.84
C LEU A 70 9.57 -7.87 3.79
N SER A 71 10.52 -7.08 3.29
CA SER A 71 11.54 -6.43 4.13
C SER A 71 10.96 -5.45 5.17
N GLN A 72 9.80 -4.86 4.91
CA GLN A 72 9.14 -3.90 5.81
C GLN A 72 8.27 -4.60 6.85
N VAL A 73 7.51 -5.63 6.44
CA VAL A 73 6.63 -6.36 7.37
C VAL A 73 7.36 -7.42 8.19
N ARG A 74 8.54 -7.87 7.71
CA ARG A 74 9.35 -8.94 8.31
C ARG A 74 10.84 -8.54 8.39
N PRO A 75 11.20 -7.47 9.13
CA PRO A 75 12.56 -6.90 9.11
C PRO A 75 13.66 -7.85 9.60
N HIS A 76 13.31 -8.87 10.40
CA HIS A 76 14.27 -9.83 10.95
C HIS A 76 14.49 -11.09 10.09
N GLN A 77 13.74 -11.25 8.99
CA GLN A 77 13.93 -12.37 8.07
C GLN A 77 13.93 -11.82 6.63
N PRO A 78 15.12 -11.63 6.03
CA PRO A 78 15.21 -11.07 4.69
C PRO A 78 14.43 -11.93 3.68
N PRO A 79 13.93 -11.34 2.59
CA PRO A 79 13.29 -12.11 1.53
C PRO A 79 14.32 -13.07 0.93
N ASP A 80 13.95 -14.34 0.76
CA ASP A 80 14.75 -15.27 -0.03
C ASP A 80 14.74 -14.78 -1.50
N PRO A 81 15.91 -14.49 -2.10
CA PRO A 81 16.00 -14.03 -3.49
C PRO A 81 15.67 -15.11 -4.53
N ALA A 82 15.18 -16.28 -4.10
CA ALA A 82 14.60 -17.34 -4.92
C ALA A 82 13.53 -16.84 -5.92
N ASP A 83 12.88 -17.80 -6.58
CA ASP A 83 11.87 -17.51 -7.59
C ASP A 83 10.67 -16.68 -7.05
N MET A 84 9.87 -16.16 -7.97
CA MET A 84 8.71 -15.34 -7.63
C MET A 84 7.64 -16.11 -6.84
N HIS A 85 7.55 -17.43 -7.00
CA HIS A 85 6.57 -18.24 -6.27
C HIS A 85 6.94 -18.34 -4.78
N HIS A 86 8.23 -18.46 -4.47
CA HIS A 86 8.74 -18.42 -3.11
C HIS A 86 8.39 -17.09 -2.43
N LEU A 87 8.69 -15.95 -3.07
CA LEU A 87 8.36 -14.63 -2.52
C LEU A 87 6.86 -14.45 -2.26
N ILE A 88 5.99 -14.94 -3.16
CA ILE A 88 4.55 -14.88 -2.99
C ILE A 88 4.09 -15.77 -1.83
N ARG A 89 4.64 -16.99 -1.73
CA ARG A 89 4.32 -17.93 -0.65
C ARG A 89 4.72 -17.34 0.70
N ASP A 90 5.96 -16.87 0.81
CA ASP A 90 6.47 -16.22 2.02
C ASP A 90 5.58 -15.06 2.48
N LEU A 91 5.17 -14.20 1.56
CA LEU A 91 4.29 -13.08 1.88
C LEU A 91 2.92 -13.55 2.35
N LYS A 92 2.34 -14.57 1.69
CA LYS A 92 1.06 -15.14 2.09
C LYS A 92 1.13 -15.77 3.47
N GLU A 93 2.08 -16.66 3.71
CA GLU A 93 2.28 -17.34 5.00
C GLU A 93 2.49 -16.33 6.13
N HIS A 94 3.27 -15.27 5.87
CA HIS A 94 3.50 -14.23 6.87
C HIS A 94 2.25 -13.40 7.21
N LEU A 95 1.30 -13.28 6.28
CA LEU A 95 0.06 -12.50 6.46
C LEU A 95 -1.12 -13.34 6.93
N GLN A 96 -1.05 -14.67 6.82
CA GLN A 96 -2.18 -15.56 7.11
C GLN A 96 -2.66 -15.49 8.57
N ASP A 97 -1.74 -15.36 9.52
CA ASP A 97 -2.06 -15.34 10.96
C ASP A 97 -2.13 -13.93 11.54
N LYS A 98 -1.89 -12.92 10.71
CA LYS A 98 -1.98 -11.52 11.09
C LYS A 98 -3.39 -11.08 10.80
N ARG A 99 -4.06 -10.54 11.83
CA ARG A 99 -5.45 -10.06 11.72
C ARG A 99 -5.60 -9.28 10.42
N SER A 100 -6.74 -9.45 9.75
CA SER A 100 -7.11 -9.00 8.40
C SER A 100 -6.95 -7.50 8.09
N GLU A 101 -6.24 -6.76 8.92
CA GLU A 101 -5.86 -5.37 8.80
C GLU A 101 -4.65 -5.18 7.84
N SER A 102 -4.47 -6.11 6.90
CA SER A 102 -3.24 -6.31 6.15
C SER A 102 -2.90 -5.20 5.13
N ILE A 103 -1.73 -4.60 5.32
CA ILE A 103 -0.85 -3.90 4.36
C ILE A 103 -1.53 -2.86 3.44
N TYR A 104 -1.24 -1.59 3.72
CA TYR A 104 -1.51 -0.51 2.78
C TYR A 104 -0.50 -0.46 1.63
N LEU A 105 -0.84 -1.07 0.51
CA LEU A 105 -0.15 -0.81 -0.74
C LEU A 105 -0.57 0.58 -1.23
N LEU A 106 0.16 1.60 -0.78
CA LEU A 106 -0.09 2.97 -1.17
C LEU A 106 0.33 3.16 -2.62
N HIS A 107 -0.59 2.90 -3.55
CA HIS A 107 -0.37 3.15 -4.96
C HIS A 107 -0.16 4.65 -5.14
N LEU A 108 1.10 5.06 -5.34
CA LEU A 108 1.46 6.37 -5.86
C LEU A 108 1.04 6.41 -7.32
N ILE A 109 -0.26 6.64 -7.52
CA ILE A 109 -0.76 7.72 -8.34
C ILE A 109 0.14 8.03 -9.52
N HIS A 110 -0.21 7.47 -10.67
CA HIS A 110 0.29 7.93 -11.95
C HIS A 110 -0.01 9.44 -12.09
N SER A 111 1.01 10.26 -11.90
CA SER A 111 1.08 11.59 -12.50
C SER A 111 1.46 11.41 -13.97
N THR A 112 0.48 11.03 -14.80
CA THR A 112 0.59 11.16 -16.26
C THR A 112 -0.80 11.42 -16.84
N TYR A 113 -1.13 12.69 -17.08
CA TYR A 113 -1.94 13.04 -18.23
C TYR A 113 -0.97 13.61 -19.27
N SER A 114 -0.60 12.79 -20.24
CA SER A 114 -0.30 13.23 -21.61
C SER A 114 -0.47 12.01 -22.53
N GLY A 115 -1.71 11.77 -22.97
CA GLY A 115 -2.01 10.70 -23.91
C GLY A 115 -3.50 10.37 -23.91
N ILE A 116 -4.20 10.77 -24.96
CA ILE A 116 -5.52 10.25 -25.31
C ILE A 116 -5.35 8.77 -25.61
N TYR A 117 -6.02 7.88 -24.87
CA TYR A 117 -6.41 6.56 -25.37
C TYR A 117 -7.77 6.16 -24.80
N THR A 118 -8.67 5.90 -25.73
CA THR A 118 -9.98 5.25 -25.61
C THR A 118 -9.84 3.75 -25.45
N THR A 119 -10.69 3.15 -24.62
CA THR A 119 -11.61 2.05 -24.97
C THR A 119 -12.82 2.17 -24.05
#